data_AF-A0A852V9X7-F1
#
_entry.id   AF-A0A852V9X7-F1
#
_cell.length_a   1.000
_cell.length_b   1.000
_cell.length_c   1.000
_cell.angle_alpha   90.00
_cell.angle_beta   90.00
_cell.angle_gamma   90.00
#
_symmetry.space_group_name_H-M   'P 1'
#
loop_
_entity.id
_entity.type
_entity.pdbx_description
1 polymer ?
#
loop_
_entity_poly.entity_id
_entity_poly.type
_entity_poly.pdbx_seq_one_letter_code
_entity_poly.pdbx_strand_id
1 'polypeptide(L)'
;MNQIAKRGLAFLAAGTVVAGGLATAAPASAATLTTTTTCSTSGPIQGLNVKACADVTGDRVRVYGIVGALGISEPPVNPRDVGAEVSGAIVGGLFLGSGHRALSIWNNVFTVEGVTTTVASGSTVRATVTITPGPAGPGGGGGTPLPGPTSVSVDVPVVY
;
A
#
# COMPACT_ATOMS: atom_id res chain seq x y z
N MET A 1 -6.55 -3.19 -51.45
CA MET A 1 -5.27 -3.78 -51.02
C MET A 1 -4.60 -2.81 -50.07
N ASN A 2 -4.52 -3.23 -48.80
CA ASN A 2 -3.54 -2.95 -47.73
C ASN A 2 -2.93 -1.55 -47.52
N GLN A 3 -3.10 -1.07 -46.26
CA GLN A 3 -2.15 -0.46 -45.31
C GLN A 3 -0.93 0.34 -45.85
N ILE A 4 -0.40 1.39 -45.22
CA ILE A 4 0.30 1.41 -43.93
C ILE A 4 0.61 2.88 -43.56
N ALA A 5 0.26 3.23 -42.32
CA ALA A 5 0.97 4.02 -41.30
C ALA A 5 1.69 5.37 -41.54
N LYS A 6 1.54 6.18 -40.46
CA LYS A 6 2.47 7.17 -39.88
C LYS A 6 2.74 8.46 -40.65
N ARG A 7 2.01 9.51 -40.26
CA ARG A 7 2.52 10.89 -40.07
C ARG A 7 1.76 11.46 -38.87
N GLY A 8 2.35 11.89 -37.76
CA GLY A 8 3.64 12.54 -37.62
C GLY A 8 3.45 14.04 -37.74
N LEU A 9 3.39 14.70 -36.58
CA LEU A 9 3.62 16.12 -36.30
C LEU A 9 2.64 17.20 -36.81
N ALA A 10 2.21 17.98 -35.81
CA ALA A 10 2.26 19.44 -35.74
C ALA A 10 1.56 20.26 -36.82
N PHE A 11 0.53 21.00 -36.40
CA PHE A 11 0.25 22.31 -36.97
C PHE A 11 0.04 23.33 -35.87
N LEU A 12 0.97 24.29 -35.81
CA LEU A 12 0.84 25.54 -35.08
C LEU A 12 -0.12 26.48 -35.83
N ALA A 13 -0.82 27.28 -35.01
CA ALA A 13 -1.17 28.68 -35.22
C ALA A 13 -2.13 29.06 -36.36
N ALA A 14 -3.28 29.66 -35.98
CA ALA A 14 -3.57 31.09 -36.18
C ALA A 14 -5.08 31.33 -36.01
N GLY A 15 -5.44 32.34 -35.21
CA GLY A 15 -6.83 32.61 -34.82
C GLY A 15 -7.66 33.39 -35.84
N THR A 16 -8.97 33.38 -35.64
CA THR A 16 -9.85 34.57 -35.62
C THR A 16 -11.23 34.17 -35.08
N VAL A 17 -11.82 35.12 -34.37
CA VAL A 17 -12.93 35.06 -33.41
C VAL A 17 -14.30 34.90 -34.05
N VAL A 18 -15.13 34.00 -33.50
CA VAL A 18 -16.61 34.16 -33.46
C VAL A 18 -17.07 33.86 -32.05
N ALA A 19 -17.66 34.89 -31.42
CA ALA A 19 -18.31 34.81 -30.13
C ALA A 19 -19.57 33.94 -30.23
N GLY A 20 -19.66 32.91 -29.39
CA GLY A 20 -20.82 32.04 -29.31
C GLY A 20 -20.63 31.02 -28.21
N GLY A 21 -21.01 31.38 -26.98
CA GLY A 21 -21.22 30.47 -25.85
C GLY A 21 -20.05 29.56 -25.52
N LEU A 22 -19.23 29.97 -24.54
CA LEU A 22 -18.43 29.03 -23.77
C LEU A 22 -19.40 28.11 -22.99
N ALA A 23 -19.93 27.09 -23.65
CA ALA A 23 -20.21 25.84 -22.96
C ALA A 23 -18.84 25.32 -22.56
N THR A 24 -18.40 25.72 -21.36
CA THR A 24 -17.38 25.01 -20.64
C THR A 24 -17.83 23.57 -20.62
N ALA A 25 -17.25 22.73 -21.48
CA ALA A 25 -17.28 21.31 -21.27
C ALA A 25 -16.70 21.14 -19.86
N ALA A 26 -17.58 20.93 -18.89
CA ALA A 26 -17.19 20.62 -17.53
C ALA A 26 -16.14 19.52 -17.66
N PRO A 27 -14.98 19.60 -16.96
CA PRO A 27 -14.10 18.45 -16.89
C PRO A 27 -14.99 17.29 -16.51
N ALA A 28 -15.04 16.26 -17.35
CA ALA A 28 -15.76 15.03 -17.06
C ALA A 28 -15.46 14.73 -15.62
N SER A 29 -16.49 14.81 -14.76
CA SER A 29 -16.32 14.60 -13.34
C SER A 29 -15.68 13.24 -13.24
N ALA A 30 -14.37 13.20 -12.99
CA ALA A 30 -13.71 12.00 -12.58
C ALA A 30 -14.54 11.58 -11.39
N ALA A 31 -15.31 10.50 -11.55
CA ALA A 31 -16.11 9.99 -10.47
C ALA A 31 -15.17 9.97 -9.27
N THR A 32 -15.49 10.75 -8.24
CA THR A 32 -14.67 10.83 -7.05
C THR A 32 -14.82 9.46 -6.41
N LEU A 33 -14.03 8.48 -6.84
CA LEU A 33 -14.02 7.17 -6.24
C LEU A 33 -13.60 7.42 -4.80
N THR A 34 -14.58 7.31 -3.91
CA THR A 34 -14.36 7.53 -2.49
C THR A 34 -13.43 6.43 -2.04
N THR A 35 -12.25 6.81 -1.55
CA THR A 35 -11.27 5.86 -1.03
C THR A 35 -11.50 5.70 0.46
N THR A 36 -11.91 4.50 0.86
CA THR A 36 -12.11 4.14 2.26
C THR A 36 -10.84 3.47 2.77
N THR A 37 -10.07 4.20 3.58
CA THR A 37 -8.90 3.66 4.26
C THR A 37 -9.31 3.06 5.60
N THR A 38 -9.06 1.78 5.79
CA THR A 38 -9.24 1.10 7.08
C THR A 38 -7.90 0.56 7.54
N CYS A 39 -7.53 0.83 8.78
CA CYS A 39 -6.28 0.33 9.33
C CYS A 39 -6.48 -0.33 10.69
N SER A 40 -5.65 -1.33 10.98
CA SER A 40 -5.50 -1.92 12.30
C SER A 40 -5.07 -0.88 13.33
N THR A 41 -5.32 -1.18 14.59
CA THR A 41 -4.62 -0.51 15.70
C THR A 41 -3.12 -0.70 15.53
N SER A 42 -2.36 0.40 15.55
CA SER A 42 -0.90 0.35 15.62
C SER A 42 -0.48 -0.29 16.94
N GLY A 43 0.32 -1.35 16.89
CA GLY A 43 0.77 -2.08 18.06
C GLY A 43 2.28 -2.31 18.07
N PRO A 44 2.89 -2.44 19.26
CA PRO A 44 4.28 -2.86 19.38
C PRO A 44 4.41 -4.34 18.99
N ILE A 45 4.95 -4.61 17.82
CA ILE A 45 5.29 -5.95 17.31
C ILE A 45 6.81 -6.04 17.28
N GLN A 46 7.39 -6.98 18.01
CA GLN A 46 8.85 -7.17 18.00
C GLN A 46 9.63 -5.88 18.34
N GLY A 47 9.09 -4.98 19.19
CA GLY A 47 9.70 -3.69 19.50
C GLY A 47 9.57 -2.62 18.39
N LEU A 48 8.68 -2.83 17.41
CA LEU A 48 8.40 -1.93 16.30
C LEU A 48 6.94 -1.51 16.31
N ASN A 49 6.65 -0.28 15.89
CA ASN A 49 5.28 0.17 15.65
C ASN A 49 4.82 -0.42 14.31
N VAL A 50 3.90 -1.36 14.34
CA VAL A 50 3.38 -2.02 13.14
C VAL A 50 1.89 -1.77 13.01
N LYS A 51 1.47 -1.45 11.79
CA LYS A 51 0.07 -1.19 11.44
C LYS A 51 -0.24 -1.76 10.06
N ALA A 52 -1.29 -2.57 9.96
CA ALA A 52 -1.85 -3.01 8.69
C ALA A 52 -2.90 -1.98 8.23
N CYS A 53 -2.93 -1.67 6.93
CA CYS A 53 -3.90 -0.79 6.31
C CYS A 53 -4.41 -1.39 5.00
N ALA A 54 -5.67 -1.11 4.68
CA ALA A 54 -6.22 -1.36 3.37
C ALA A 54 -6.98 -0.12 2.89
N ASP A 55 -6.71 0.29 1.65
CA ASP A 55 -7.45 1.32 0.93
C ASP A 55 -8.41 0.63 -0.03
N VAL A 56 -9.70 0.96 0.08
CA VAL A 56 -10.74 0.50 -0.86
C VAL A 56 -11.15 1.67 -1.73
N THR A 57 -10.91 1.60 -3.03
CA THR A 57 -11.26 2.63 -4.02
C THR A 57 -12.15 2.00 -5.09
N GLY A 58 -13.47 2.10 -4.90
CA GLY A 58 -14.44 1.38 -5.73
C GLY A 58 -14.27 -0.14 -5.59
N ASP A 59 -14.06 -0.84 -6.71
CA ASP A 59 -13.80 -2.28 -6.76
C ASP A 59 -12.35 -2.67 -6.42
N ARG A 60 -11.44 -1.70 -6.26
CA ARG A 60 -10.01 -1.96 -6.00
C ARG A 60 -9.70 -1.90 -4.52
N VAL A 61 -8.97 -2.90 -4.04
CA VAL A 61 -8.43 -2.97 -2.69
C VAL A 61 -6.92 -3.00 -2.75
N ARG A 62 -6.29 -2.03 -2.09
CA ARG A 62 -4.83 -1.96 -1.91
C ARG A 62 -4.50 -2.22 -0.45
N VAL A 63 -3.72 -3.27 -0.21
CA VAL A 63 -3.26 -3.64 1.13
C VAL A 63 -1.80 -3.24 1.31
N TYR A 64 -1.50 -2.57 2.43
CA TYR A 64 -0.15 -2.16 2.78
C TYR A 64 0.06 -2.19 4.30
N GLY A 65 1.32 -2.34 4.71
CA GLY A 65 1.74 -2.29 6.10
C GLY A 65 2.63 -1.08 6.35
N ILE A 66 2.57 -0.51 7.54
CA ILE A 66 3.48 0.51 8.02
C ILE A 66 4.26 -0.10 9.18
N VAL A 67 5.59 -0.03 9.08
CA VAL A 67 6.52 -0.57 10.07
C VAL A 67 7.50 0.55 10.44
N GLY A 68 7.49 0.96 11.70
CA GLY A 68 8.37 2.00 12.21
C GLY A 68 9.04 1.63 13.52
N ALA A 69 10.09 2.35 13.88
CA ALA A 69 10.67 2.23 15.21
C ALA A 69 9.68 2.74 16.28
N LEU A 70 9.57 2.04 17.42
CA LEU A 70 9.02 2.63 18.63
C LEU A 70 10.10 3.59 19.12
N GLY A 71 9.94 4.90 18.86
CA GLY A 71 10.99 5.90 19.09
C GLY A 71 11.74 5.66 20.40
N ILE A 72 12.98 5.17 20.31
CA ILE A 72 13.84 4.99 21.46
C ILE A 72 14.61 6.28 21.70
N SER A 73 14.76 6.66 22.97
CA SER A 73 15.40 7.91 23.37
C SER A 73 16.90 7.99 23.04
N GLU A 74 17.52 6.87 22.67
CA GLU A 74 18.91 6.78 22.21
C GLU A 74 18.99 6.02 20.89
N PRO A 75 19.69 6.54 19.86
CA PRO A 75 19.86 5.84 18.60
C PRO A 75 20.56 4.49 18.88
N PRO A 76 19.99 3.37 18.42
CA PRO A 76 20.65 2.09 18.61
C PRO A 76 21.94 2.11 17.81
N VAL A 77 23.06 1.69 18.42
CA VAL A 77 24.38 1.65 17.77
C VAL A 77 24.43 0.77 16.53
N ASN A 78 23.44 -0.11 16.35
CA ASN A 78 23.30 -0.99 15.19
C ASN A 78 21.90 -0.88 14.58
N PRO A 79 21.78 -0.82 13.24
CA PRO A 79 20.51 -0.94 12.56
C PRO A 79 19.91 -2.32 12.84
N ARG A 80 18.58 -2.41 12.92
CA ARG A 80 17.90 -3.70 13.07
C ARG A 80 17.32 -4.14 11.75
N ASP A 81 17.86 -5.22 11.19
CA ASP A 81 17.30 -5.82 9.97
C ASP A 81 16.11 -6.73 10.30
N VAL A 82 14.98 -6.47 9.68
CA VAL A 82 13.75 -7.27 9.81
C VAL A 82 13.15 -7.53 8.43
N GLY A 83 12.56 -8.70 8.23
CA GLY A 83 11.68 -8.97 7.10
C GLY A 83 10.26 -8.56 7.46
N ALA A 84 9.60 -7.81 6.58
CA ALA A 84 8.18 -7.52 6.68
C ALA A 84 7.46 -8.11 5.49
N GLU A 85 6.43 -8.91 5.75
CA GLU A 85 5.55 -9.48 4.75
C GLU A 85 4.15 -8.92 4.94
N VAL A 86 3.52 -8.45 3.88
CA VAL A 86 2.16 -7.94 3.86
C VAL A 86 1.36 -8.77 2.90
N SER A 87 0.30 -9.39 3.42
CA SER A 87 -0.57 -10.28 2.66
C SER A 87 -2.01 -9.81 2.69
N GLY A 88 -2.73 -10.06 1.60
CA GLY A 88 -4.16 -9.85 1.50
C GLY A 88 -4.87 -11.17 1.21
N ALA A 89 -5.97 -11.44 1.92
CA ALA A 89 -6.83 -12.58 1.65
C ALA A 89 -8.30 -12.20 1.84
N ILE A 90 -9.22 -12.86 1.15
CA ILE A 90 -10.65 -12.72 1.46
C ILE A 90 -10.97 -13.63 2.64
N VAL A 91 -11.69 -13.13 3.65
CA VAL A 91 -12.10 -13.93 4.81
C VAL A 91 -12.98 -15.09 4.35
N GLY A 92 -12.53 -16.32 4.62
CA GLY A 92 -13.23 -17.53 4.18
C GLY A 92 -13.13 -17.82 2.68
N GLY A 93 -12.23 -17.13 1.96
CA GLY A 93 -12.09 -17.21 0.51
C GLY A 93 -10.65 -17.34 0.02
N LEU A 94 -10.39 -16.74 -1.14
CA LEU A 94 -9.13 -16.86 -1.86
C LEU A 94 -8.04 -15.92 -1.29
N PHE A 95 -6.80 -16.38 -1.32
CA PHE A 95 -5.62 -15.57 -1.07
C PHE A 95 -5.37 -14.62 -2.26
N LEU A 96 -5.26 -13.32 -1.98
CA LEU A 96 -5.15 -12.29 -3.01
C LEU A 96 -3.70 -12.08 -3.45
N GLY A 97 -2.75 -12.28 -2.52
CA GLY A 97 -1.31 -12.11 -2.76
C GLY A 97 -0.58 -11.65 -1.51
N SER A 98 0.76 -11.68 -1.57
CA SER A 98 1.62 -11.03 -0.58
C SER A 98 2.78 -10.29 -1.22
N GLY A 99 3.25 -9.27 -0.52
CA GLY A 99 4.49 -8.54 -0.78
C GLY A 99 5.43 -8.73 0.39
N HIS A 100 6.71 -8.97 0.11
CA HIS A 100 7.75 -9.10 1.13
C HIS A 100 8.80 -8.02 0.92
N ARG A 101 9.33 -7.47 2.01
CA ARG A 101 10.38 -6.46 1.98
C ARG A 101 11.30 -6.60 3.17
N ALA A 102 12.60 -6.68 2.90
CA ALA A 102 13.62 -6.53 3.93
C ALA A 102 13.74 -5.05 4.31
N LEU A 103 13.69 -4.76 5.60
CA LEU A 103 13.74 -3.42 6.18
C LEU A 103 14.92 -3.33 7.14
N SER A 104 15.67 -2.24 7.06
CA SER A 104 16.72 -1.92 8.02
C SER A 104 16.24 -0.74 8.87
N ILE A 105 15.86 -1.04 10.12
CA ILE A 105 15.18 -0.09 11.00
C ILE A 105 16.17 0.54 11.97
N TRP A 106 16.25 1.88 11.94
CA TRP A 106 17.04 2.69 12.84
C TRP A 106 16.14 3.64 13.64
N ASN A 107 15.65 4.69 12.97
CA ASN A 107 14.64 5.63 13.48
C ASN A 107 13.75 6.10 12.32
N ASN A 108 13.39 5.16 11.45
CA ASN A 108 12.63 5.43 10.23
C ASN A 108 11.32 4.67 10.26
N VAL A 109 10.37 5.17 9.46
CA VAL A 109 9.11 4.51 9.16
C VAL A 109 9.16 4.03 7.72
N PHE A 110 8.83 2.77 7.50
CA PHE A 110 8.76 2.14 6.20
C PHE A 110 7.33 1.74 5.89
N THR A 111 6.91 1.99 4.67
CA THR A 111 5.68 1.43 4.11
C THR A 111 6.04 0.22 3.28
N VAL A 112 5.37 -0.90 3.55
CA VAL A 112 5.51 -2.15 2.83
C VAL A 112 4.23 -2.37 2.04
N GLU A 113 4.36 -2.32 0.73
CA GLU A 113 3.26 -2.63 -0.16
C GLU A 113 3.01 -4.14 -0.16
N GLY A 114 1.75 -4.52 0.00
CA GLY A 114 1.32 -5.91 -0.15
C GLY A 114 0.80 -6.13 -1.56
N VAL A 115 -0.52 -6.31 -1.67
CA VAL A 115 -1.22 -6.61 -2.92
C VAL A 115 -2.26 -5.54 -3.23
N THR A 116 -2.39 -5.22 -4.51
CA THR A 116 -3.51 -4.44 -5.04
C THR A 116 -4.31 -5.33 -5.98
N THR A 117 -5.60 -5.52 -5.69
CA THR A 117 -6.47 -6.39 -6.49
C THR A 117 -7.89 -5.85 -6.54
N THR A 118 -8.71 -6.42 -7.41
CA THR A 118 -10.14 -6.13 -7.45
C THR A 118 -10.93 -7.17 -6.66
N VAL A 119 -11.90 -6.72 -5.87
CA VAL A 119 -12.72 -7.59 -5.01
C VAL A 119 -14.19 -7.21 -5.18
N ALA A 120 -15.06 -8.21 -5.28
CA ALA A 120 -16.49 -7.98 -5.36
C ALA A 120 -17.03 -7.32 -4.07
N SER A 121 -18.00 -6.41 -4.21
CA SER A 121 -18.70 -5.80 -3.09
C SER A 121 -19.32 -6.85 -2.17
N GLY A 122 -19.33 -6.57 -0.87
CA GLY A 122 -19.81 -7.49 0.17
C GLY A 122 -18.76 -8.49 0.67
N SER A 123 -17.56 -8.51 0.07
CA SER A 123 -16.44 -9.32 0.56
C SER A 123 -15.72 -8.64 1.72
N THR A 124 -15.13 -9.41 2.63
CA THR A 124 -14.23 -8.89 3.66
C THR A 124 -12.79 -9.24 3.31
N VAL A 125 -11.93 -8.23 3.16
CA VAL A 125 -10.51 -8.43 2.91
C VAL A 125 -9.74 -8.38 4.21
N ARG A 126 -9.06 -9.46 4.53
CA ARG A 126 -8.09 -9.56 5.62
C ARG A 126 -6.73 -9.12 5.12
N ALA A 127 -6.27 -7.98 5.62
CA ALA A 127 -4.89 -7.53 5.49
C ALA A 127 -4.08 -8.05 6.67
N THR A 128 -2.98 -8.77 6.42
CA THR A 128 -2.09 -9.28 7.47
C THR A 128 -0.67 -8.84 7.23
N VAL A 129 -0.04 -8.23 8.22
CA VAL A 129 1.37 -7.85 8.22
C VAL A 129 2.10 -8.76 9.19
N THR A 130 3.13 -9.46 8.71
CA THR A 130 3.97 -10.37 9.48
C THR A 130 5.39 -9.82 9.51
N ILE A 131 5.99 -9.78 10.69
CA ILE A 131 7.38 -9.39 10.91
C ILE A 131 8.19 -10.63 11.26
N THR A 132 9.19 -10.88 10.44
CA THR A 132 10.21 -11.92 10.66
C THR A 132 11.52 -11.27 11.09
N PRO A 133 12.21 -11.79 12.10
CA PRO A 133 13.56 -11.33 12.45
C PRO A 133 14.51 -11.54 11.26
N GLY A 134 15.40 -10.57 11.04
CA GLY A 134 16.44 -10.67 10.01
C GLY A 134 17.53 -11.69 10.37
N PRO A 135 18.50 -11.91 9.47
CA PRO A 135 19.60 -12.84 9.72
C PRO A 135 20.43 -12.44 10.97
N ALA A 136 20.98 -13.44 11.66
CA ALA A 136 21.87 -13.23 12.79
C ALA A 136 23.23 -12.69 12.28
N GLY A 137 23.68 -11.56 12.83
CA GLY A 137 24.93 -10.91 12.44
C GLY A 137 25.28 -9.67 13.29
N PRO A 138 26.40 -8.99 13.06
CA PRO A 138 26.86 -7.86 13.88
C PRO A 138 25.99 -6.59 13.83
N GLY A 139 25.00 -6.53 12.92
CA GLY A 139 23.89 -5.57 12.89
C GLY A 139 22.55 -6.24 13.26
N GLY A 140 22.60 -7.29 14.06
CA GLY A 140 21.62 -8.36 14.10
C GLY A 140 20.25 -7.96 14.62
N GLY A 141 19.29 -7.84 13.72
CA GLY A 141 17.89 -8.13 14.04
C GLY A 141 17.60 -9.61 14.30
N GLY A 142 18.58 -10.50 14.05
CA GLY A 142 18.54 -11.94 14.33
C GLY A 142 18.81 -12.36 15.77
N GLY A 143 18.58 -11.47 16.74
CA GLY A 143 18.35 -11.88 18.12
C GLY A 143 17.03 -12.65 18.22
N THR A 144 16.93 -13.56 19.19
CA THR A 144 15.69 -14.28 19.53
C THR A 144 14.47 -13.40 19.34
N PRO A 145 13.41 -13.86 18.63
CA PRO A 145 12.19 -13.07 18.46
C PRO A 145 11.78 -12.52 19.83
N LEU A 146 11.67 -11.21 19.92
CA LEU A 146 11.19 -10.55 21.13
C LEU A 146 9.81 -11.13 21.46
N PRO A 147 9.52 -11.36 22.74
CA PRO A 147 8.22 -11.88 23.15
C PRO A 147 7.14 -10.90 22.69
N GLY A 148 6.18 -11.41 21.93
CA GLY A 148 5.08 -10.62 21.38
C GLY A 148 4.50 -11.20 20.10
N PRO A 149 3.36 -10.67 19.63
CA PRO A 149 2.79 -11.06 18.35
C PRO A 149 3.79 -10.77 17.23
N THR A 150 3.93 -11.70 16.29
CA THR A 150 4.75 -11.53 15.07
C THR A 150 3.94 -10.99 13.90
N SER A 151 2.62 -10.88 14.05
CA SER A 151 1.73 -10.42 12.99
C SER A 151 0.59 -9.58 13.52
N VAL A 152 0.15 -8.61 12.72
CA VAL A 152 -1.08 -7.83 12.93
C VAL A 152 -1.99 -8.04 11.73
N SER A 153 -3.29 -8.16 11.98
CA SER A 153 -4.28 -8.27 10.91
C SER A 153 -5.43 -7.31 11.11
N VAL A 154 -5.99 -6.83 10.01
CA VAL A 154 -7.24 -6.07 10.00
C VAL A 154 -8.16 -6.65 8.94
N ASP A 155 -9.42 -6.82 9.32
CA ASP A 155 -10.49 -7.20 8.42
C ASP A 155 -11.20 -5.93 7.95
N VAL A 156 -11.25 -5.74 6.63
CA VAL A 156 -11.79 -4.56 5.98
C VAL A 156 -12.96 -4.97 5.09
N PRO A 157 -14.20 -4.57 5.43
CA PRO A 157 -15.35 -4.83 4.57
C PRO A 157 -15.26 -3.97 3.31
N VAL A 158 -15.40 -4.61 2.15
CA VAL A 158 -15.43 -3.93 0.84
C VAL A 158 -16.89 -3.62 0.52
N VAL A 159 -17.27 -2.36 0.61
CA VAL A 159 -18.62 -1.87 0.31
C VAL A 159 -18.50 -0.65 -0.59
N TYR A 160 -19.13 -0.71 -1.76
CA TYR A 160 -19.22 0.37 -2.75
C TYR A 160 -20.59 0.31 -3.46
#